data_AF-A0A8B5YGQ8-F1
#
_entry.id   AF-A0A8B5YGQ8-F1
#
_cell.length_a   1.000
_cell.length_b   1.000
_cell.length_c   1.000
_cell.angle_alpha   90.00
_cell.angle_beta   90.00
_cell.angle_gamma   90.00
#
_symmetry.space_group_name_H-M   'P 1'
#
loop_
_entity.id
_entity.type
_entity.pdbx_description
1 polymer ?
#
loop_
_entity_poly.entity_id
_entity_poly.type
_entity_poly.pdbx_seq_one_letter_code
_entity_poly.pdbx_strand_id
1 'polypeptide(L)'
;MKFSDGYWLTREGYHINTPKEAYDRMIDQQSLTVYGPVKAVQKRGDTLDTRMLTVRFSSPLEDMIRVQVFHFQGETPRKPDFQLHTADVEPVITEHDDALTFQSGSLCVEVSKNGWGYQFSRDGQSLTASESNSLAYITSDDGRTFMREQLNIASANCSTALASVLRHS
;
A
#
# COMPACT_ATOMS: atom_id res chain seq x y z
N MET A 1 -16.47 1.21 8.79
CA MET A 1 -17.25 0.47 7.76
C MET A 1 -16.88 -1.00 7.84
N LYS A 2 -17.83 -1.93 7.68
CA LYS A 2 -17.61 -3.38 7.83
C LYS A 2 -17.86 -4.09 6.49
N PHE A 3 -16.81 -4.69 5.93
CA PHE A 3 -16.81 -5.39 4.63
C PHE A 3 -16.82 -6.92 4.77
N SER A 4 -16.56 -7.45 5.96
CA SER A 4 -16.63 -8.87 6.26
C SER A 4 -17.94 -9.22 6.98
N ASP A 5 -18.34 -10.47 6.86
CA ASP A 5 -19.37 -11.11 7.67
C ASP A 5 -18.77 -12.30 8.44
N GLY A 6 -18.27 -12.02 9.64
CA GLY A 6 -17.42 -12.95 10.37
C GLY A 6 -15.98 -12.99 9.82
N TYR A 7 -15.28 -14.11 10.08
CA TYR A 7 -13.88 -14.28 9.68
C TYR A 7 -13.72 -14.78 8.23
N TRP A 8 -14.73 -15.48 7.71
CA TRP A 8 -14.61 -16.25 6.47
C TRP A 8 -15.35 -15.64 5.29
N LEU A 9 -16.43 -14.90 5.55
CA LEU A 9 -17.30 -14.41 4.49
C LEU A 9 -17.05 -12.93 4.25
N THR A 10 -17.07 -12.57 2.97
CA THR A 10 -17.26 -11.17 2.57
C THR A 10 -18.73 -10.85 2.74
N ARG A 11 -19.04 -9.65 3.25
CA ARG A 11 -20.42 -9.20 3.39
C ARG A 11 -21.07 -9.15 2.01
N GLU A 12 -22.30 -9.64 1.90
CA GLU A 12 -23.06 -9.64 0.65
C GLU A 12 -23.10 -8.25 0.00
N GLY A 13 -22.96 -8.23 -1.32
CA GLY A 13 -22.92 -7.01 -2.12
C GLY A 13 -21.56 -6.31 -2.17
N TYR A 14 -20.51 -6.85 -1.53
CA TYR A 14 -19.14 -6.31 -1.60
C TYR A 14 -18.18 -7.31 -2.25
N HIS A 15 -17.24 -6.78 -3.05
CA HIS A 15 -16.19 -7.54 -3.72
C HIS A 15 -14.83 -6.99 -3.33
N ILE A 16 -14.00 -7.81 -2.68
CA ILE A 16 -12.70 -7.41 -2.16
C ILE A 16 -11.62 -7.79 -3.18
N ASN A 17 -10.96 -6.78 -3.77
CA ASN A 17 -9.85 -6.97 -4.70
C ASN A 17 -8.54 -6.65 -3.97
N THR A 18 -7.75 -7.68 -3.69
CA THR A 18 -6.46 -7.56 -3.00
C THR A 18 -5.31 -7.87 -3.96
N PRO A 19 -4.22 -7.10 -3.90
CA PRO A 19 -3.04 -7.37 -4.70
C PRO A 19 -2.40 -8.70 -4.24
N LYS A 20 -1.83 -9.44 -5.19
CA LYS A 20 -1.30 -10.80 -4.94
C LYS A 20 0.22 -10.87 -4.90
N GLU A 21 0.88 -9.99 -5.62
CA GLU A 21 2.33 -9.98 -5.76
C GLU A 21 2.82 -8.55 -6.06
N ALA A 22 4.06 -8.22 -5.66
CA ALA A 22 4.75 -7.04 -6.15
C ALA A 22 5.29 -7.34 -7.57
N TYR A 23 4.43 -7.17 -8.56
CA TYR A 23 4.68 -7.62 -9.94
C TYR A 23 5.78 -6.82 -10.65
N ASP A 24 5.72 -5.49 -10.52
CA ASP A 24 6.72 -4.59 -11.10
C ASP A 24 6.91 -3.38 -10.21
N ARG A 25 7.96 -2.60 -10.49
CA ARG A 25 8.35 -1.43 -9.74
C ARG A 25 8.93 -0.33 -10.62
N MET A 26 8.71 0.90 -10.20
CA MET A 26 9.44 2.06 -10.70
C MET A 26 10.14 2.76 -9.54
N ILE A 27 11.42 3.07 -9.74
CA ILE A 27 12.25 3.79 -8.79
C ILE A 27 12.59 5.13 -9.44
N ASP A 28 12.30 6.21 -8.73
CA ASP A 28 12.81 7.55 -9.03
C ASP A 28 13.64 8.07 -7.84
N GLN A 29 14.17 9.29 -7.94
CA GLN A 29 15.05 9.87 -6.92
C GLN A 29 14.38 10.03 -5.54
N GLN A 30 13.05 10.14 -5.48
CA GLN A 30 12.31 10.49 -4.27
C GLN A 30 11.22 9.48 -3.90
N SER A 31 10.99 8.46 -4.74
CA SER A 31 9.86 7.56 -4.60
C SER A 31 10.10 6.16 -5.15
N LEU A 32 9.50 5.20 -4.47
CA LEU A 32 9.38 3.80 -4.89
C LEU A 32 7.92 3.53 -5.21
N THR A 33 7.62 3.16 -6.45
CA THR A 33 6.28 2.75 -6.87
C THR A 33 6.24 1.26 -7.14
N VAL A 34 5.25 0.56 -6.59
CA VAL A 34 5.06 -0.90 -6.73
C VAL A 34 3.69 -1.18 -7.33
N TYR A 35 3.66 -2.08 -8.30
CA TYR A 35 2.47 -2.51 -9.03
C TYR A 35 1.98 -3.86 -8.53
N GLY A 36 0.77 -3.87 -7.97
CA GLY A 36 0.12 -5.03 -7.37
C GLY A 36 -1.13 -5.47 -8.12
N PRO A 37 -1.04 -6.41 -9.07
CA PRO A 37 -2.22 -6.96 -9.74
C PRO A 37 -3.07 -7.78 -8.75
N VAL A 38 -4.40 -7.71 -8.90
CA VAL A 38 -5.34 -8.40 -7.99
C VAL A 38 -5.52 -9.89 -8.32
N LYS A 39 -4.98 -10.32 -9.46
CA LYS A 39 -4.82 -11.70 -9.87
C LYS A 39 -3.34 -11.93 -10.15
N ALA A 40 -2.83 -13.12 -9.81
CA ALA A 40 -1.46 -13.47 -10.16
C ALA A 40 -1.29 -13.48 -11.69
N VAL A 41 -0.23 -12.87 -12.18
CA VAL A 41 0.05 -12.79 -13.62
C VAL A 41 0.88 -14.01 -14.02
N GLN A 42 0.26 -14.96 -14.72
CA GLN A 42 0.94 -16.21 -15.12
C GLN A 42 1.40 -16.16 -16.58
N LYS A 43 0.70 -15.38 -17.42
CA LYS A 43 0.97 -15.23 -18.85
C LYS A 43 0.86 -13.75 -19.24
N ARG A 44 1.54 -13.35 -20.32
CA ARG A 44 1.46 -11.98 -20.86
C ARG A 44 0.03 -11.49 -21.16
N GLY A 45 -0.91 -12.39 -21.45
CA GLY A 45 -2.31 -12.02 -21.67
C GLY A 45 -3.05 -11.56 -20.41
N ASP A 46 -2.58 -11.95 -19.22
CA ASP A 46 -3.25 -11.69 -17.94
C ASP A 46 -3.09 -10.22 -17.49
N THR A 47 -2.13 -9.48 -18.07
CA THR A 47 -1.89 -8.06 -17.75
C THR A 47 -2.90 -7.11 -18.39
N LEU A 48 -3.66 -7.56 -19.39
CA LEU A 48 -4.64 -6.73 -20.11
C LEU A 48 -6.02 -6.68 -19.44
N ASP A 49 -6.35 -7.64 -18.56
CA ASP A 49 -7.69 -7.81 -17.96
C ASP A 49 -7.66 -7.97 -16.43
N THR A 50 -6.66 -7.34 -15.79
CA THR A 50 -6.49 -7.43 -14.34
C THR A 50 -6.48 -6.06 -13.71
N ARG A 51 -7.36 -5.85 -12.72
CA ARG A 51 -7.33 -4.66 -11.86
C ARG A 51 -5.97 -4.61 -11.16
N MET A 52 -5.40 -3.43 -11.05
CA MET A 52 -4.07 -3.24 -10.47
C MET A 52 -4.14 -2.15 -9.41
N LEU A 53 -3.54 -2.42 -8.26
CA LEU A 53 -3.24 -1.41 -7.27
C LEU A 53 -1.83 -0.88 -7.51
N THR A 54 -1.69 0.43 -7.50
CA THR A 54 -0.39 1.10 -7.55
C THR A 54 -0.11 1.68 -6.17
N VAL A 55 0.98 1.27 -5.55
CA VAL A 55 1.42 1.79 -4.24
C VAL A 55 2.68 2.60 -4.42
N ARG A 56 2.65 3.86 -4.02
CA ARG A 56 3.79 4.77 -4.07
C ARG A 56 4.24 5.12 -2.67
N PHE A 57 5.49 4.82 -2.37
CA PHE A 57 6.22 5.21 -1.18
C PHE A 57 7.06 6.45 -1.49
N SER A 58 6.98 7.46 -0.65
CA SER A 58 7.76 8.71 -0.75
C SER A 58 8.04 9.26 0.65
N SER A 59 8.95 10.22 0.76
CA SER A 59 9.29 10.85 2.05
C SER A 59 9.06 12.36 2.01
N PRO A 60 8.00 12.88 2.66
CA PRO A 60 7.77 14.32 2.67
C PRO A 60 8.61 15.04 3.72
N LEU A 61 9.10 14.32 4.74
CA LEU A 61 9.95 14.79 5.84
C LEU A 61 10.82 13.62 6.30
N GLU A 62 12.00 13.90 6.87
CA GLU A 62 12.83 12.87 7.48
C GLU A 62 12.03 12.06 8.52
N ASP A 63 12.30 10.75 8.60
CA ASP A 63 11.54 9.80 9.42
C ASP A 63 10.03 9.69 9.13
N MET A 64 9.56 10.12 7.95
CA MET A 64 8.17 10.02 7.53
C MET A 64 8.02 9.35 6.17
N ILE A 65 7.40 8.16 6.13
CA ILE A 65 7.06 7.48 4.88
C ILE A 65 5.58 7.74 4.55
N ARG A 66 5.34 8.40 3.42
CA ARG A 66 4.01 8.53 2.82
C ARG A 66 3.74 7.34 1.91
N VAL A 67 2.63 6.65 2.18
CA VAL A 67 2.09 5.60 1.31
C VAL A 67 0.87 6.15 0.58
N GLN A 68 0.91 6.15 -0.74
CA GLN A 68 -0.24 6.49 -1.58
C GLN A 68 -0.66 5.27 -2.36
N VAL A 69 -1.96 4.94 -2.32
CA VAL A 69 -2.50 3.80 -3.08
C VAL A 69 -3.52 4.30 -4.08
N PHE A 70 -3.36 3.86 -5.33
CA PHE A 70 -4.21 4.22 -6.44
C PHE A 70 -4.81 2.99 -7.10
N HIS A 71 -6.05 3.13 -7.55
CA HIS A 71 -6.69 2.23 -8.50
C HIS A 71 -7.05 3.05 -9.74
N PHE A 72 -6.41 2.79 -10.88
CA PHE A 72 -6.64 3.56 -12.10
C PHE A 72 -7.97 3.16 -12.75
N GLN A 73 -9.06 3.78 -12.31
CA GLN A 73 -10.37 3.72 -12.98
C GLN A 73 -10.88 5.12 -13.39
N GLY A 74 -9.97 5.98 -13.89
CA GLY A 74 -10.33 7.22 -14.56
C GLY A 74 -10.93 8.32 -13.67
N GLU A 75 -10.76 8.27 -12.35
CA GLU A 75 -11.29 9.29 -11.46
C GLU A 75 -10.39 10.54 -11.43
N THR A 76 -11.02 11.71 -11.49
CA THR A 76 -10.34 13.01 -11.33
C THR A 76 -10.11 13.26 -9.84
N PRO A 77 -8.91 13.73 -9.41
CA PRO A 77 -8.62 13.99 -8.00
C PRO A 77 -9.67 14.91 -7.37
N ARG A 78 -10.31 14.43 -6.31
CA ARG A 78 -11.31 15.21 -5.57
C ARG A 78 -10.63 16.16 -4.59
N LYS A 79 -10.81 17.46 -4.82
CA LYS A 79 -10.43 18.55 -3.90
C LYS A 79 -11.52 18.76 -2.84
N PRO A 80 -11.21 19.24 -1.63
CA PRO A 80 -9.96 19.87 -1.20
C PRO A 80 -8.91 18.90 -0.68
N ASP A 81 -7.65 19.15 -1.05
CA ASP A 81 -6.48 18.46 -0.50
C ASP A 81 -5.95 19.23 0.72
N PHE A 82 -5.44 18.50 1.72
CA PHE A 82 -4.73 19.14 2.82
C PHE A 82 -3.40 19.70 2.31
N GLN A 83 -3.07 20.94 2.70
CA GLN A 83 -1.75 21.50 2.45
C GLN A 83 -0.73 20.74 3.31
N LEU A 84 0.18 20.01 2.66
CA LEU A 84 1.25 19.29 3.33
C LEU A 84 2.54 20.12 3.27
N HIS A 85 3.17 20.34 4.42
CA HIS A 85 4.53 20.86 4.46
C HIS A 85 5.50 19.75 4.10
N THR A 86 6.36 20.00 3.12
CA THR A 86 7.35 19.03 2.63
C THR A 86 8.75 19.65 2.66
N ALA A 87 9.74 18.84 3.00
CA ALA A 87 11.16 19.17 2.84
C ALA A 87 11.73 18.39 1.65
N ASP A 88 12.92 18.79 1.21
CA ASP A 88 13.69 18.01 0.24
C ASP A 88 14.40 16.88 1.00
N VAL A 89 13.84 15.67 0.92
CA VAL A 89 14.37 14.47 1.58
C VAL A 89 14.77 13.51 0.50
N GLU A 90 16.02 13.07 0.53
CA GLU A 90 16.53 12.03 -0.36
C GLU A 90 16.44 10.67 0.36
N PRO A 91 15.45 9.83 0.03
CA PRO A 91 15.35 8.50 0.61
C PRO A 91 16.41 7.56 0.02
N VAL A 92 16.79 6.54 0.79
CA VAL A 92 17.62 5.45 0.30
C VAL A 92 16.70 4.34 -0.20
N ILE A 93 16.84 3.96 -1.47
CA ILE A 93 16.06 2.90 -2.10
C ILE A 93 17.01 1.77 -2.50
N THR A 94 16.79 0.57 -1.98
CA THR A 94 17.63 -0.60 -2.30
C THR A 94 16.78 -1.74 -2.84
N GLU A 95 17.26 -2.37 -3.91
CA GLU A 95 16.67 -3.56 -4.46
C GLU A 95 17.49 -4.79 -4.03
N HIS A 96 16.83 -5.72 -3.33
CA HIS A 96 17.36 -7.03 -2.95
C HIS A 96 16.75 -8.11 -3.84
N ASP A 97 17.20 -9.35 -3.70
CA ASP A 97 16.69 -10.47 -4.50
C ASP A 97 15.19 -10.73 -4.22
N ASP A 98 14.80 -10.62 -2.95
CA ASP A 98 13.50 -10.99 -2.40
C ASP A 98 12.69 -9.81 -1.84
N ALA A 99 13.23 -8.60 -1.86
CA ALA A 99 12.57 -7.40 -1.36
C ALA A 99 12.99 -6.09 -2.06
N LEU A 100 12.20 -5.04 -1.85
CA LEU A 100 12.52 -3.65 -2.16
C LEU A 100 12.46 -2.85 -0.85
N THR A 101 13.48 -2.07 -0.53
CA THR A 101 13.48 -1.21 0.65
C THR A 101 13.42 0.26 0.26
N PHE A 102 12.67 1.04 1.04
CA PHE A 102 12.61 2.50 0.97
C PHE A 102 12.82 3.05 2.37
N GLN A 103 13.89 3.82 2.57
CA GLN A 103 14.31 4.32 3.87
C GLN A 103 14.39 5.84 3.87
N SER A 104 13.87 6.43 4.94
CA SER A 104 13.93 7.86 5.24
C SER A 104 14.36 8.04 6.69
N GLY A 105 15.61 8.45 6.92
CA GLY A 105 16.21 8.50 8.24
C GLY A 105 16.31 7.10 8.87
N SER A 106 15.76 6.95 10.07
CA SER A 106 15.64 5.69 10.82
C SER A 106 14.47 4.81 10.36
N LEU A 107 13.46 5.39 9.69
CA LEU A 107 12.25 4.68 9.27
C LEU A 107 12.45 4.00 7.91
N CYS A 108 12.14 2.71 7.84
CA CYS A 108 12.24 1.90 6.64
C CYS A 108 10.90 1.21 6.34
N VAL A 109 10.56 1.10 5.06
CA VAL A 109 9.55 0.16 4.58
C VAL A 109 10.22 -0.86 3.67
N GLU A 110 9.96 -2.14 3.93
CA GLU A 110 10.38 -3.26 3.10
C GLU A 110 9.15 -3.85 2.41
N VAL A 111 9.18 -3.94 1.09
CA VAL A 111 8.13 -4.54 0.26
C VAL A 111 8.62 -5.91 -0.21
N SER A 112 7.86 -6.97 0.09
CA SER A 112 8.21 -8.32 -0.34
C SER A 112 8.02 -8.50 -1.84
N LYS A 113 8.96 -9.20 -2.49
CA LYS A 113 8.79 -9.71 -3.87
C LYS A 113 8.15 -11.10 -3.91
N ASN A 114 8.10 -11.79 -2.77
CA ASN A 114 7.54 -13.14 -2.63
C ASN A 114 6.08 -13.08 -2.17
N GLY A 115 5.21 -12.59 -3.05
CA GLY A 115 3.80 -12.30 -2.74
C GLY A 115 3.57 -10.83 -2.42
N TRP A 116 2.40 -10.50 -1.88
CA TRP A 116 2.08 -9.13 -1.49
C TRP A 116 2.17 -8.90 0.01
N GLY A 117 2.94 -7.89 0.37
CA GLY A 117 3.00 -7.34 1.72
C GLY A 117 4.13 -6.33 1.85
N TYR A 118 4.03 -5.47 2.87
CA TYR A 118 5.11 -4.56 3.23
C TYR A 118 5.15 -4.34 4.74
N GLN A 119 6.36 -4.17 5.28
CA GLN A 119 6.64 -4.04 6.70
C GLN A 119 7.40 -2.75 6.99
N PHE A 120 6.98 -2.05 8.02
CA PHE A 120 7.67 -0.87 8.54
C PHE A 120 8.55 -1.25 9.71
N SER A 121 9.76 -0.72 9.72
CA SER A 121 10.70 -0.83 10.82
C SER A 121 11.35 0.52 11.13
N ARG A 122 11.78 0.70 12.37
CA ARG A 122 12.63 1.82 12.79
C ARG A 122 13.84 1.27 13.50
N ASP A 123 15.04 1.68 13.07
CA ASP A 123 16.30 1.18 13.61
C ASP A 123 16.38 -0.35 13.64
N GLY A 124 15.83 -0.99 12.59
CA GLY A 124 15.74 -2.46 12.46
C GLY A 124 14.66 -3.12 13.32
N GLN A 125 13.93 -2.38 14.14
CA GLN A 125 12.82 -2.91 14.94
C GLN A 125 11.50 -2.80 14.18
N SER A 126 10.81 -3.93 14.01
CA SER A 126 9.48 -3.96 13.36
C SER A 126 8.46 -3.13 14.15
N LEU A 127 7.76 -2.24 13.44
CA LEU A 127 6.68 -1.42 13.99
C LEU A 127 5.31 -2.00 13.64
N THR A 128 5.05 -2.18 12.35
CA THR A 128 3.77 -2.65 11.82
C THR A 128 3.95 -3.15 10.39
N ALA A 129 3.00 -3.90 9.86
CA ALA A 129 2.99 -4.38 8.50
C ALA A 129 1.59 -4.35 7.88
N SER A 130 1.54 -4.15 6.57
CA SER A 130 0.40 -4.50 5.73
C SER A 130 0.65 -5.90 5.17
N GLU A 131 -0.02 -6.88 5.76
CA GLU A 131 0.07 -8.28 5.33
C GLU A 131 -0.77 -8.57 4.10
N SER A 132 -0.68 -9.79 3.59
CA SER A 132 -1.54 -10.29 2.53
C SER A 132 -3.03 -10.05 2.83
N ASN A 133 -3.74 -9.52 1.84
CA ASN A 133 -5.14 -9.09 1.93
C ASN A 133 -5.43 -7.88 2.82
N SER A 134 -4.46 -7.23 3.46
CA SER A 134 -4.70 -6.02 4.27
C SER A 134 -5.17 -4.85 3.40
N LEU A 135 -4.35 -4.54 2.39
CA LEU A 135 -4.66 -3.58 1.34
C LEU A 135 -5.71 -4.14 0.37
N ALA A 136 -6.79 -3.38 0.12
CA ALA A 136 -7.81 -3.77 -0.84
C ALA A 136 -8.50 -2.58 -1.52
N TYR A 137 -8.84 -2.78 -2.79
CA TYR A 137 -9.88 -2.01 -3.48
C TYR A 137 -11.19 -2.80 -3.44
N ILE A 138 -12.23 -2.19 -2.91
CA ILE A 138 -13.50 -2.83 -2.64
C ILE A 138 -14.57 -2.16 -3.49
N THR A 139 -15.29 -2.95 -4.26
CA THR A 139 -16.45 -2.50 -5.04
C THR A 139 -17.73 -3.04 -4.43
N SER A 140 -18.82 -2.28 -4.54
CA SER A 140 -20.15 -2.67 -4.11
C SER A 140 -21.07 -2.86 -5.31
N ASP A 141 -22.07 -3.73 -5.22
CA ASP A 141 -23.07 -3.96 -6.27
C ASP A 141 -23.86 -2.69 -6.62
N ASP A 142 -23.98 -1.76 -5.67
CA ASP A 142 -24.59 -0.43 -5.89
C ASP A 142 -23.65 0.60 -6.54
N GLY A 143 -22.48 0.17 -7.01
CA GLY A 143 -21.52 1.00 -7.74
C GLY A 143 -20.57 1.82 -6.86
N ARG A 144 -20.67 1.73 -5.52
CA ARG A 144 -19.72 2.41 -4.62
C ARG A 144 -18.35 1.72 -4.60
N THR A 145 -17.31 2.52 -4.40
CA THR A 145 -15.91 2.07 -4.37
C THR A 145 -15.25 2.52 -3.07
N PHE A 146 -14.35 1.70 -2.54
CA PHE A 146 -13.65 1.96 -1.29
C PHE A 146 -12.21 1.45 -1.35
N MET A 147 -11.28 2.21 -0.78
CA MET A 147 -9.95 1.72 -0.42
C MET A 147 -9.93 1.30 1.04
N ARG A 148 -9.24 0.18 1.34
CA ARG A 148 -9.01 -0.29 2.70
C ARG A 148 -7.52 -0.60 2.89
N GLU A 149 -7.00 -0.23 4.05
CA GLU A 149 -5.72 -0.71 4.59
C GLU A 149 -5.95 -1.25 6.00
N GLN A 150 -5.19 -2.28 6.40
CA GLN A 150 -5.16 -2.87 7.74
C GLN A 150 -3.71 -3.10 8.16
N LEU A 151 -3.25 -2.29 9.11
CA LEU A 151 -1.90 -2.43 9.66
C LEU A 151 -1.95 -3.35 10.89
N ASN A 152 -1.06 -4.34 10.94
CA ASN A 152 -0.96 -5.22 12.10
C ASN A 152 -0.50 -4.44 13.33
N ILE A 153 -0.85 -4.92 14.52
CA ILE A 153 -0.41 -4.32 15.78
C ILE A 153 0.60 -5.30 16.37
N ALA A 154 1.87 -4.91 16.40
CA ALA A 154 2.89 -5.71 17.07
C ALA A 154 2.62 -5.71 18.58
N SER A 155 2.77 -6.88 19.23
CA SER A 155 2.47 -7.08 20.65
C SER A 155 3.48 -6.43 21.61
N ALA A 156 4.47 -5.70 21.10
CA ALA A 156 5.48 -5.01 21.90
C ALA A 156 5.30 -3.50 21.77
N ASN A 157 4.69 -2.92 22.80
CA ASN A 157 4.53 -1.49 23.07
C ASN A 157 3.36 -0.81 22.35
N CYS A 158 2.39 -0.39 23.16
CA CYS A 158 1.42 0.63 22.82
C CYS A 158 2.19 1.94 22.55
N SER A 159 2.65 2.14 21.32
CA SER A 159 3.20 3.41 20.85
C SER A 159 2.31 3.92 19.72
N THR A 160 1.87 5.16 19.89
CA THR A 160 1.01 5.91 18.98
C THR A 160 1.69 6.09 17.63
N ALA A 161 1.59 5.11 16.73
CA ALA A 161 1.88 5.29 15.32
C ALA A 161 0.61 5.82 14.63
N LEU A 162 0.50 7.15 14.51
CA LEU A 162 -0.50 7.80 13.67
C LEU A 162 -0.14 7.54 12.20
N ALA A 163 -0.49 6.36 11.69
CA ALA A 163 -0.54 6.12 10.26
C ALA A 163 -1.74 6.89 9.69
N SER A 164 -1.49 8.09 9.16
CA SER A 164 -2.50 8.83 8.41
C SER A 164 -2.67 8.19 7.04
N VAL A 165 -3.62 7.24 6.92
CA VAL A 165 -4.06 6.73 5.62
C VAL A 165 -4.92 7.81 4.97
N LEU A 166 -4.28 8.72 4.23
CA LEU A 166 -4.96 9.75 3.44
C LEU A 166 -5.60 9.08 2.21
N ARG A 167 -6.89 8.76 2.35
CA ARG A 167 -7.73 8.29 1.24
C ARG A 167 -7.71 9.32 0.12
N HIS A 168 -7.15 8.95 -1.02
CA HIS A 168 -7.53 9.54 -2.30
C HIS A 168 -8.44 8.51 -2.96
N SER A 169 -9.65 8.93 -3.33
CA SER A 169 -10.61 8.12 -4.08
C SER A 169 -10.26 8.22 -5.56
#